data_AF-A0A9W3CVI6-F1
#
_entry.id   AF-A0A9W3CVI6-F1
#
_cell.length_a   1.000
_cell.length_b   1.000
_cell.length_c   1.000
_cell.angle_alpha   90.00
_cell.angle_beta   90.00
_cell.angle_gamma   90.00
#
_symmetry.space_group_name_H-M   'P 1'
#
loop_
_entity.id
_entity.type
_entity.pdbx_description
1 polymer ?
#
loop_
_entity_poly.entity_id
_entity_poly.type
_entity_poly.pdbx_seq_one_letter_code
_entity_poly.pdbx_strand_id
1 'polypeptide(L)'
;MGRRRIRLKLKRRPRDVTKKKNKVGGILCDFCGFSTRYERDHMESELKRLRVLTRRMTGKDLDGLSFTELVFLENHLREVVLPIVNKKNEQLEEDLESLLIQSETVDEYGGRMRVAPRRFSSGNSSGEGQVGEAAPMSKLQIEFERRKAESMEMEFERLWLLKERLNGRELEDMTYAEMGILHRQIYQGLMDLREHRFGPTREQLDKEKLLTRKMVPGDVH
;
A
#
# COMPACT_ATOMS: atom_id res chain seq x y z
N MET A 1 -67.36 -32.32 10.87
CA MET A 1 -67.27 -30.91 10.42
C MET A 1 -67.00 -30.03 11.63
N GLY A 2 -65.92 -29.23 11.64
CA GLY A 2 -65.83 -28.06 12.55
C GLY A 2 -64.73 -28.08 13.64
N ARG A 3 -63.58 -27.51 13.27
CA ARG A 3 -62.39 -27.06 14.03
C ARG A 3 -62.73 -26.39 15.39
N ARG A 4 -61.87 -26.42 16.44
CA ARG A 4 -60.71 -25.51 16.62
C ARG A 4 -59.80 -25.91 17.80
N ARG A 5 -58.51 -25.51 17.67
CA ARG A 5 -57.33 -25.83 18.48
C ARG A 5 -57.15 -24.95 19.73
N ILE A 6 -56.72 -25.60 20.82
CA ILE A 6 -55.55 -25.35 21.71
C ILE A 6 -55.28 -23.92 22.22
N ARG A 7 -55.13 -23.78 23.56
CA ARG A 7 -53.96 -23.18 24.28
C ARG A 7 -54.16 -23.17 25.80
N LEU A 8 -53.58 -24.13 26.52
CA LEU A 8 -53.43 -24.06 27.97
C LEU A 8 -52.17 -23.23 28.31
N LYS A 9 -52.37 -22.11 29.00
CA LYS A 9 -51.34 -21.24 29.54
C LYS A 9 -50.75 -21.87 30.81
N LEU A 10 -49.49 -22.28 30.79
CA LEU A 10 -48.75 -22.55 32.03
C LEU A 10 -47.89 -21.34 32.39
N LYS A 11 -48.26 -20.74 33.52
CA LYS A 11 -47.64 -19.58 34.17
C LYS A 11 -46.20 -19.93 34.60
N ARG A 12 -45.20 -19.18 34.12
CA ARG A 12 -43.88 -19.10 34.78
C ARG A 12 -43.89 -17.90 35.72
N ARG A 13 -43.67 -18.14 37.01
CA ARG A 13 -43.43 -17.12 38.05
C ARG A 13 -41.91 -16.82 38.17
N PRO A 14 -41.54 -15.64 38.69
CA PRO A 14 -40.22 -15.01 38.52
C PRO A 14 -39.17 -15.53 39.51
N ARG A 15 -37.87 -15.44 39.18
CA ARG A 15 -36.79 -15.52 40.18
C ARG A 15 -36.19 -14.13 40.37
N ASP A 16 -36.35 -13.63 41.58
CA ASP A 16 -35.78 -12.39 42.07
C ASP A 16 -34.27 -12.50 42.30
N VAL A 17 -33.61 -11.38 42.01
CA VAL A 17 -32.20 -11.07 42.23
C VAL A 17 -31.97 -10.80 43.71
N THR A 18 -31.01 -11.46 44.35
CA THR A 18 -30.32 -10.88 45.52
C THR A 18 -28.81 -11.14 45.46
N LYS A 19 -28.07 -10.03 45.40
CA LYS A 19 -26.61 -9.90 45.48
C LYS A 19 -26.08 -10.40 46.83
N LYS A 20 -24.91 -11.06 46.82
CA LYS A 20 -23.89 -10.86 47.87
C LYS A 20 -22.46 -11.10 47.36
N LYS A 21 -21.85 -9.97 47.00
CA LYS A 21 -20.44 -9.55 47.10
C LYS A 21 -19.38 -10.64 47.31
N ASN A 22 -18.57 -10.88 46.28
CA ASN A 22 -17.22 -11.43 46.43
C ASN A 22 -16.18 -10.43 45.91
N LYS A 23 -15.22 -10.15 46.80
CA LYS A 23 -13.83 -9.73 46.59
C LYS A 23 -13.55 -8.53 45.68
N VAL A 24 -13.40 -7.39 46.38
CA VAL A 24 -12.47 -6.30 46.06
C VAL A 24 -11.08 -6.88 45.82
N GLY A 25 -10.56 -6.68 44.62
CA GLY A 25 -9.25 -7.17 44.19
C GLY A 25 -8.96 -6.71 42.76
N GLY A 26 -8.79 -5.41 42.60
CA GLY A 26 -8.52 -4.79 41.31
C GLY A 26 -9.06 -3.36 41.29
N ILE A 27 -8.39 -2.47 42.03
CA ILE A 27 -8.46 -1.03 41.75
C ILE A 27 -7.80 -0.87 40.39
N LEU A 28 -8.58 -1.02 39.32
CA LEU A 28 -8.24 -0.50 38.02
C LEU A 28 -8.43 1.01 38.12
N CYS A 29 -7.38 1.75 37.77
CA CYS A 29 -7.40 3.20 37.75
C CYS A 29 -8.52 3.69 36.82
N ASP A 30 -9.53 4.33 37.42
CA ASP A 30 -10.67 4.97 36.74
C ASP A 30 -10.27 6.21 35.91
N PHE A 31 -8.96 6.48 35.72
CA PHE A 31 -8.49 7.70 35.06
C PHE A 31 -7.76 7.51 33.71
N CYS A 32 -7.14 6.37 33.35
CA CYS A 32 -6.42 6.31 32.04
C CYS A 32 -6.03 4.92 31.45
N GLY A 33 -6.46 3.78 32.01
CA GLY A 33 -5.91 2.46 31.64
C GLY A 33 -6.69 1.65 30.59
N PHE A 34 -7.98 1.91 30.40
CA PHE A 34 -8.85 1.11 29.52
C PHE A 34 -9.00 1.69 28.11
N SER A 35 -9.14 3.02 28.01
CA SER A 35 -9.29 3.70 26.71
C SER A 35 -8.02 3.59 25.87
N THR A 36 -6.84 3.77 26.47
CA THR A 36 -5.56 3.68 25.76
C THR A 36 -5.23 2.27 25.25
N ARG A 37 -5.74 1.21 25.90
CA ARG A 37 -5.58 -0.17 25.42
C ARG A 37 -6.50 -0.48 24.25
N TYR A 38 -7.78 -0.11 24.34
CA TYR A 38 -8.72 -0.30 23.24
C TYR A 38 -8.30 0.48 21.99
N GLU A 39 -7.90 1.74 22.16
CA GLU A 39 -7.39 2.58 21.05
C GLU A 39 -6.12 1.98 20.43
N ARG A 40 -5.19 1.48 21.26
CA ARG A 40 -3.98 0.82 20.77
C ARG A 40 -4.29 -0.46 20.02
N ASP A 41 -5.11 -1.34 20.58
CA ASP A 41 -5.49 -2.61 19.95
C ASP A 41 -6.25 -2.37 18.64
N HIS A 42 -7.12 -1.35 18.61
CA HIS A 42 -7.82 -0.91 17.42
C HIS A 42 -6.84 -0.40 16.35
N MET A 43 -5.91 0.50 16.71
CA MET A 43 -4.88 0.99 15.79
C MET A 43 -4.00 -0.14 15.25
N GLU A 44 -3.60 -1.09 16.09
CA GLU A 44 -2.84 -2.27 15.66
C GLU A 44 -3.62 -3.14 14.65
N SER A 45 -4.93 -3.29 14.86
CA SER A 45 -5.80 -4.05 13.95
C SER A 45 -5.94 -3.37 12.58
N GLU A 46 -6.13 -2.06 12.57
CA GLU A 46 -6.23 -1.27 11.34
C GLU A 46 -4.88 -1.20 10.61
N LEU A 47 -3.76 -1.11 11.33
CA LEU A 47 -2.42 -1.23 10.76
C LEU A 47 -2.21 -2.57 10.07
N LYS A 48 -2.60 -3.68 10.71
CA LYS A 48 -2.53 -5.03 10.10
C LYS A 48 -3.35 -5.06 8.80
N ARG A 49 -4.56 -4.50 8.82
CA ARG A 49 -5.42 -4.42 7.64
C ARG A 49 -4.79 -3.56 6.53
N LEU A 50 -4.24 -2.39 6.86
CA LEU A 50 -3.59 -1.50 5.89
C LEU A 50 -2.34 -2.14 5.27
N ARG A 51 -1.51 -2.82 6.06
CA ARG A 51 -0.34 -3.56 5.57
C ARG A 51 -0.74 -4.62 4.54
N VAL A 52 -1.75 -5.43 4.85
CA VAL A 52 -2.24 -6.46 3.91
C VAL A 52 -2.82 -5.82 2.65
N LEU A 53 -3.65 -4.79 2.81
CA LEU A 53 -4.30 -4.13 1.67
C LEU A 53 -3.29 -3.50 0.72
N THR A 54 -2.37 -2.70 1.25
CA THR A 54 -1.32 -2.05 0.44
C THR A 54 -0.41 -3.07 -0.25
N ARG A 55 -0.04 -4.17 0.44
CA ARG A 55 0.72 -5.26 -0.19
C ARG A 55 -0.03 -5.89 -1.35
N ARG A 56 -1.32 -6.21 -1.18
CA ARG A 56 -2.18 -6.76 -2.25
C ARG A 56 -2.31 -5.83 -3.45
N MET A 57 -2.54 -4.54 -3.21
CA MET A 57 -2.61 -3.53 -4.28
C MET A 57 -1.28 -3.38 -5.04
N THR A 58 -0.16 -3.76 -4.44
CA THR A 58 1.17 -3.82 -5.08
C THR A 58 1.54 -5.21 -5.62
N GLY A 59 0.60 -6.14 -5.71
CA GLY A 59 0.83 -7.50 -6.27
C GLY A 59 1.42 -8.53 -5.31
N LYS A 60 1.53 -8.19 -4.01
CA LYS A 60 2.09 -9.07 -2.97
C LYS A 60 0.97 -9.66 -2.11
N ASP A 61 1.23 -10.78 -1.43
CA ASP A 61 0.24 -11.44 -0.55
C ASP A 61 -1.09 -11.75 -1.25
N LEU A 62 -0.99 -12.23 -2.50
CA LEU A 62 -2.14 -12.64 -3.30
C LEU A 62 -2.66 -14.03 -2.91
N ASP A 63 -1.88 -14.79 -2.15
CA ASP A 63 -2.28 -16.08 -1.61
C ASP A 63 -3.55 -15.95 -0.76
N GLY A 64 -4.48 -16.88 -0.97
CA GLY A 64 -5.76 -16.92 -0.26
C GLY A 64 -6.84 -15.98 -0.81
N LEU A 65 -6.57 -15.21 -1.87
CA LEU A 65 -7.61 -14.52 -2.63
C LEU A 65 -8.35 -15.50 -3.56
N SER A 66 -9.67 -15.39 -3.59
CA SER A 66 -10.51 -16.08 -4.57
C SER A 66 -10.30 -15.49 -5.97
N PHE A 67 -10.66 -16.26 -7.00
CA PHE A 67 -10.56 -15.81 -8.39
C PHE A 67 -11.32 -14.50 -8.64
N THR A 68 -12.51 -14.36 -8.05
CA THR A 68 -13.32 -13.14 -8.16
C THR A 68 -12.66 -11.94 -7.49
N GLU A 69 -12.00 -12.12 -6.35
CA GLU A 69 -11.27 -11.05 -5.67
C GLU A 69 -10.04 -10.62 -6.47
N LEU A 70 -9.33 -11.57 -7.10
CA LEU A 70 -8.20 -11.26 -7.99
C LEU A 70 -8.64 -10.45 -9.22
N VAL A 71 -9.74 -10.83 -9.87
CA VAL A 71 -10.29 -10.10 -11.01
C VAL A 71 -10.77 -8.71 -10.58
N PHE A 72 -11.44 -8.61 -9.45
CA PHE A 72 -11.88 -7.33 -8.90
C PHE A 72 -10.68 -6.41 -8.64
N LEU A 73 -9.63 -6.92 -7.99
CA LEU A 73 -8.42 -6.15 -7.70
C LEU A 73 -7.70 -5.72 -8.98
N GLU A 74 -7.60 -6.59 -9.99
CA GLU A 74 -7.02 -6.23 -11.28
C GLU A 74 -7.80 -5.10 -11.96
N ASN A 75 -9.13 -5.21 -12.02
CA ASN A 75 -9.98 -4.19 -12.62
C ASN A 75 -9.86 -2.85 -11.86
N HIS A 76 -9.88 -2.90 -10.53
CA HIS A 76 -9.70 -1.73 -9.68
C HIS A 76 -8.37 -1.03 -9.95
N LEU A 77 -7.27 -1.78 -10.01
CA LEU A 77 -5.95 -1.21 -10.30
C LEU A 77 -5.88 -0.63 -11.72
N ARG A 78 -6.56 -1.21 -12.71
CA ARG A 78 -6.66 -0.65 -14.06
C ARG A 78 -7.40 0.69 -14.09
N GLU A 79 -8.48 0.81 -13.32
CA GLU A 79 -9.24 2.04 -13.20
C GLU A 79 -8.41 3.15 -12.55
N VAL A 80 -7.64 2.82 -11.51
CA VAL A 80 -6.80 3.78 -10.78
C VAL A 80 -5.59 4.28 -11.60
N VAL A 81 -5.14 3.55 -12.62
CA VAL A 81 -4.05 4.04 -13.50
C VAL A 81 -4.45 5.35 -14.19
N LEU A 82 -5.71 5.51 -14.57
CA LEU A 82 -6.18 6.69 -15.31
C LEU A 82 -5.98 8.01 -14.54
N PRO A 83 -6.50 8.20 -13.31
CA PRO A 83 -6.31 9.46 -12.57
C PRO A 83 -4.83 9.78 -12.33
N ILE A 84 -3.99 8.76 -12.12
CA ILE A 84 -2.55 8.95 -11.90
C ILE A 84 -1.85 9.44 -13.18
N VAL A 85 -2.17 8.84 -14.33
CA VAL A 85 -1.59 9.26 -15.61
C VAL A 85 -2.06 10.66 -15.98
N ASN A 86 -3.34 10.97 -15.77
CA ASN A 86 -3.88 12.30 -16.03
C ASN A 86 -3.18 13.35 -15.18
N LYS A 87 -3.07 13.14 -13.86
CA LYS A 87 -2.38 14.08 -12.96
C LYS A 87 -0.92 14.30 -13.34
N LYS A 88 -0.25 13.24 -13.80
CA LYS A 88 1.14 13.32 -14.28
C LYS A 88 1.27 14.14 -15.56
N ASN A 89 0.29 14.08 -16.45
CA ASN A 89 0.27 14.89 -17.67
C ASN A 89 -0.03 16.36 -17.36
N GLU A 90 -1.00 16.63 -16.47
CA GLU A 90 -1.30 17.98 -15.99
C GLU A 90 -0.05 18.66 -15.42
N GLN A 91 0.67 17.99 -14.51
CA GLN A 91 1.89 18.56 -13.92
C GLN A 91 3.01 18.78 -14.96
N LEU A 92 3.10 17.91 -15.97
CA LEU A 92 4.07 18.09 -17.05
C LEU A 92 3.74 19.31 -17.92
N GLU A 93 2.47 19.54 -18.20
CA GLU A 93 1.99 20.71 -18.93
C GLU A 93 2.26 22.00 -18.13
N GLU A 94 1.95 22.01 -16.83
CA GLU A 94 2.23 23.13 -15.91
C GLU A 94 3.74 23.45 -15.84
N ASP A 95 4.59 22.42 -15.76
CA ASP A 95 6.05 22.57 -15.73
C ASP A 95 6.57 23.16 -17.05
N LEU A 96 6.02 22.74 -18.20
CA LEU A 96 6.40 23.26 -19.52
C LEU A 96 5.93 24.70 -19.74
N GLU A 97 4.71 25.04 -19.33
CA GLU A 97 4.18 26.41 -19.41
C GLU A 97 4.99 27.37 -18.53
N SER A 98 5.35 26.92 -17.32
CA SER A 98 6.22 27.67 -16.41
C SER A 98 7.61 27.96 -17.00
N LEU A 99 8.16 27.03 -17.79
CA LEU A 99 9.43 27.23 -18.49
C LEU A 99 9.31 28.20 -19.67
N LEU A 100 8.19 28.18 -20.39
CA LEU A 100 7.93 29.09 -21.50
C LEU A 100 7.87 30.54 -21.01
N ILE A 101 7.09 30.80 -19.95
CA ILE A 101 6.98 32.13 -19.34
C ILE A 101 8.35 32.62 -18.82
N GLN A 102 9.15 31.73 -18.23
CA GLN A 102 10.51 32.05 -17.81
C GLN A 102 11.42 32.43 -18.99
N SER A 103 11.27 31.78 -20.15
CA SER A 103 12.05 32.15 -21.33
C SER A 103 11.60 33.50 -21.94
N GLU A 104 10.30 33.76 -22.02
CA GLU A 104 9.77 35.02 -22.56
C GLU A 104 10.13 36.24 -21.69
N THR A 105 10.08 36.09 -20.36
CA THR A 105 10.48 37.17 -19.42
C THR A 105 11.98 37.49 -19.45
N VAL A 106 12.84 36.54 -19.84
CA VAL A 106 14.28 36.77 -20.03
C VAL A 106 14.57 37.53 -21.34
N ASP A 107 13.73 37.35 -22.36
CA ASP A 107 13.87 38.02 -23.65
C ASP A 107 13.35 39.47 -23.61
N GLU A 108 12.33 39.78 -22.79
CA GLU A 108 11.74 41.13 -22.68
C GLU A 108 12.61 42.11 -21.84
N TYR A 109 13.34 41.60 -20.84
CA TYR A 109 14.29 42.39 -20.04
C TYR A 109 15.72 42.06 -20.47
N GLY A 110 16.16 42.62 -21.59
CA GLY A 110 17.48 42.42 -22.20
C GLY A 110 18.65 42.50 -21.21
N GLY A 111 18.96 41.37 -20.59
CA GLY A 111 19.95 41.22 -19.56
C GLY A 111 20.57 39.85 -19.70
N ARG A 112 21.80 39.80 -20.22
CA ARG A 112 22.62 38.60 -20.32
C ARG A 112 22.84 38.02 -18.91
N MET A 113 21.88 37.27 -18.39
CA MET A 113 22.12 36.41 -17.25
C MET A 113 23.02 35.31 -17.78
N ARG A 114 24.30 35.34 -17.41
CA ARG A 114 25.16 34.17 -17.59
C ARG A 114 24.47 33.07 -16.80
N VAL A 115 23.78 32.18 -17.52
CA VAL A 115 23.40 30.89 -17.00
C VAL A 115 24.72 30.21 -16.69
N ALA A 116 25.21 30.36 -15.47
CA ALA A 116 26.21 29.47 -14.93
C ALA A 116 25.61 28.08 -15.15
N PRO A 117 26.27 27.19 -15.93
CA PRO A 117 25.76 25.85 -16.13
C PRO A 117 25.44 25.32 -14.73
N ARG A 118 24.16 25.02 -14.48
CA ARG A 118 23.80 24.23 -13.30
C ARG A 118 24.55 22.92 -13.52
N ARG A 119 25.73 22.83 -12.93
CA ARG A 119 26.49 21.59 -12.88
C ARG A 119 25.56 20.63 -12.20
N PHE A 120 25.01 19.70 -12.97
CA PHE A 120 24.56 18.43 -12.43
C PHE A 120 25.77 17.88 -11.67
N SER A 121 25.79 18.11 -10.36
CA SER A 121 26.84 17.61 -9.50
C SER A 121 26.51 16.15 -9.22
N SER A 122 26.71 15.32 -10.24
CA SER A 122 27.04 13.91 -10.07
C SER A 122 28.56 13.83 -10.13
N GLY A 123 29.20 13.67 -8.98
CA GLY A 123 30.65 13.44 -8.91
C GLY A 123 31.24 13.83 -7.57
N ASN A 124 31.46 12.82 -6.74
CA ASN A 124 32.23 12.84 -5.49
C ASN A 124 33.49 13.72 -5.55
N SER A 125 33.72 14.54 -4.53
CA SER A 125 35.09 14.83 -4.09
C SER A 125 35.16 15.02 -2.57
N SER A 126 36.03 14.21 -1.98
CA SER A 126 36.54 14.16 -0.62
C SER A 126 37.20 15.45 -0.14
N GLY A 127 37.11 15.70 1.17
CA GLY A 127 37.89 16.69 1.92
C GLY A 127 37.17 17.02 3.23
N GLU A 128 37.20 16.08 4.19
CA GLU A 128 38.09 16.07 5.37
C GLU A 128 37.90 17.25 6.33
N GLY A 129 37.37 16.91 7.52
CA GLY A 129 37.26 17.80 8.67
C GLY A 129 36.47 17.20 9.83
N GLN A 130 37.04 16.16 10.48
CA GLN A 130 37.00 15.86 11.95
C GLN A 130 35.60 15.74 12.61
N VAL A 131 35.19 14.72 13.39
CA VAL A 131 35.84 13.77 14.31
C VAL A 131 34.87 12.58 14.46
N GLY A 132 35.38 11.35 14.25
CA GLY A 132 34.82 10.08 14.74
C GLY A 132 33.36 9.78 14.45
N GLU A 133 33.05 9.04 13.38
CA GLU A 133 31.72 8.42 13.26
C GLU A 133 31.69 7.27 12.26
N ALA A 134 30.79 6.33 12.52
CA ALA A 134 30.68 5.03 11.87
C ALA A 134 30.64 5.09 10.33
N ALA A 135 31.02 3.98 9.69
CA ALA A 135 30.99 3.79 8.24
C ALA A 135 29.68 4.32 7.63
N PRO A 136 29.73 5.00 6.46
CA PRO A 136 28.55 5.60 5.85
C PRO A 136 27.54 4.50 5.50
N MET A 137 26.46 4.45 6.29
CA MET A 137 25.37 3.51 6.11
C MET A 137 24.74 3.70 4.73
N SER A 138 24.42 2.59 4.04
CA SER A 138 23.75 2.67 2.74
C SER A 138 22.37 3.32 2.88
N LYS A 139 21.89 4.02 1.84
CA LYS A 139 20.55 4.66 1.85
C LYS A 139 19.43 3.68 2.19
N LEU A 140 19.53 2.44 1.73
CA LEU A 140 18.59 1.36 2.04
C LEU A 140 18.59 1.00 3.53
N GLN A 141 19.76 1.00 4.16
CA GLN A 141 19.90 0.67 5.56
C GLN A 141 19.39 1.80 6.46
N ILE A 142 19.65 3.06 6.09
CA ILE A 142 19.09 4.23 6.78
C ILE A 142 17.56 4.19 6.72
N GLU A 143 16.97 3.94 5.55
CA GLU A 143 15.52 3.81 5.43
C GLU A 143 14.97 2.64 6.23
N PHE A 144 15.66 1.50 6.24
CA PHE A 144 15.25 0.34 7.00
C PHE A 144 15.23 0.62 8.51
N GLU A 145 16.29 1.23 9.05
CA GLU A 145 16.36 1.61 10.46
C GLU A 145 15.33 2.68 10.81
N ARG A 146 15.12 3.66 9.92
CA ARG A 146 14.05 4.65 10.06
C ARG A 146 12.69 3.97 10.16
N ARG A 147 12.38 3.03 9.26
CA ARG A 147 11.12 2.26 9.28
C ARG A 147 10.97 1.41 10.53
N LYS A 148 12.08 0.89 11.07
CA LYS A 148 12.08 0.12 12.31
C LYS A 148 11.84 0.99 13.55
N ALA A 149 12.25 2.26 13.49
CA ALA A 149 12.05 3.24 14.55
C ALA A 149 10.73 4.05 14.43
N GLU A 150 9.91 3.79 13.40
CA GLU A 150 8.62 4.47 13.20
C GLU A 150 7.65 4.14 14.36
N SER A 151 6.98 5.17 14.90
CA SER A 151 5.84 4.99 15.81
C SER A 151 4.65 4.37 15.06
N MET A 152 3.74 3.71 15.78
CA MET A 152 2.50 3.15 15.21
C MET A 152 1.67 4.20 14.47
N GLU A 153 1.60 5.43 15.00
CA GLU A 153 0.86 6.55 14.40
C GLU A 153 1.49 6.96 13.05
N MET A 154 2.81 7.13 13.02
CA MET A 154 3.55 7.47 11.79
C MET A 154 3.43 6.40 10.72
N GLU A 155 3.47 5.12 11.11
CA GLU A 155 3.25 4.03 10.18
C GLU A 155 1.82 4.02 9.63
N PHE A 156 0.84 4.29 10.49
CA PHE A 156 -0.57 4.34 10.12
C PHE A 156 -0.81 5.42 9.08
N GLU A 157 -0.38 6.66 9.35
CA GLU A 157 -0.50 7.78 8.43
C GLU A 157 0.16 7.46 7.08
N ARG A 158 1.38 6.92 7.09
CA ARG A 158 2.08 6.54 5.87
C ARG A 158 1.33 5.49 5.05
N LEU A 159 0.86 4.42 5.70
CA LEU A 159 0.15 3.34 5.00
C LEU A 159 -1.23 3.77 4.54
N TRP A 160 -1.91 4.60 5.31
CA TRP A 160 -3.19 5.20 4.95
C TRP A 160 -3.02 6.07 3.70
N LEU A 161 -2.04 6.99 3.69
CA LEU A 161 -1.76 7.85 2.55
C LEU A 161 -1.37 7.03 1.31
N LEU A 162 -0.54 6.00 1.47
CA LEU A 162 -0.21 5.08 0.39
C LEU A 162 -1.47 4.39 -0.15
N LYS A 163 -2.38 3.96 0.73
CA LYS A 163 -3.65 3.35 0.33
C LYS A 163 -4.53 4.34 -0.43
N GLU A 164 -4.63 5.61 -0.02
CA GLU A 164 -5.36 6.63 -0.78
C GLU A 164 -4.74 6.86 -2.18
N ARG A 165 -3.42 6.96 -2.26
CA ARG A 165 -2.67 7.09 -3.52
C ARG A 165 -2.84 5.89 -4.45
N LEU A 166 -2.79 4.68 -3.91
CA LEU A 166 -3.08 3.44 -4.65
C LEU A 166 -4.56 3.33 -5.07
N ASN A 167 -5.43 4.21 -4.58
CA ASN A 167 -6.81 4.37 -5.04
C ASN A 167 -7.00 5.61 -5.96
N GLY A 168 -5.92 6.28 -6.36
CA GLY A 168 -5.97 7.44 -7.25
C GLY A 168 -6.44 8.73 -6.57
N ARG A 169 -6.32 8.82 -5.24
CA ARG A 169 -6.62 10.01 -4.42
C ARG A 169 -5.35 10.55 -3.77
N GLU A 170 -5.40 11.74 -3.17
CA GLU A 170 -4.27 12.36 -2.45
C GLU A 170 -3.00 12.46 -3.34
N LEU A 171 -3.22 12.89 -4.59
CA LEU A 171 -2.18 13.01 -5.61
C LEU A 171 -1.66 14.45 -5.73
N GLU A 172 -2.38 15.42 -5.15
CA GLU A 172 -2.12 16.86 -5.24
C GLU A 172 -0.75 17.24 -4.67
N ASP A 173 -0.36 16.61 -3.55
CA ASP A 173 0.91 16.86 -2.87
C ASP A 173 2.06 15.99 -3.42
N MET A 174 1.86 15.28 -4.53
CA MET A 174 2.88 14.44 -5.13
C MET A 174 3.67 15.18 -6.21
N THR A 175 4.98 14.96 -6.21
CA THR A 175 5.85 15.36 -7.32
C THR A 175 5.69 14.40 -8.51
N TYR A 176 6.08 14.87 -9.70
CA TYR A 176 6.11 14.05 -10.92
C TYR A 176 6.89 12.74 -10.73
N ALA A 177 8.03 12.81 -10.02
CA ALA A 177 8.86 11.66 -9.73
C ALA A 177 8.15 10.65 -8.81
N GLU A 178 7.48 11.13 -7.77
CA GLU A 178 6.71 10.27 -6.85
C GLU A 178 5.52 9.61 -7.54
N MET A 179 4.80 10.35 -8.39
CA MET A 179 3.75 9.77 -9.23
C MET A 179 4.30 8.71 -10.19
N GLY A 180 5.50 8.92 -10.73
CA GLY A 180 6.19 7.92 -11.54
C GLY A 180 6.51 6.63 -10.76
N ILE A 181 6.90 6.75 -9.49
CA ILE A 181 7.11 5.59 -8.60
C ILE A 181 5.79 4.87 -8.32
N LEU A 182 4.73 5.61 -7.97
CA LEU A 182 3.41 5.06 -7.70
C LEU A 182 2.84 4.32 -8.93
N HIS A 183 2.91 4.94 -10.10
CA HIS A 183 2.46 4.32 -11.36
C HIS A 183 3.22 3.02 -11.64
N ARG A 184 4.54 3.00 -11.41
CA ARG A 184 5.35 1.77 -11.55
C ARG A 184 4.92 0.69 -10.57
N GLN A 185 4.60 1.03 -9.32
CA GLN A 185 4.13 0.06 -8.32
C GLN A 185 2.80 -0.58 -8.72
N ILE A 186 1.85 0.22 -9.21
CA ILE A 186 0.56 -0.27 -9.68
C ILE A 186 0.75 -1.17 -10.92
N TYR A 187 1.59 -0.74 -11.85
CA TYR A 187 1.90 -1.54 -13.04
C TYR A 187 2.55 -2.88 -12.68
N GLN A 188 3.50 -2.88 -11.75
CA GLN A 188 4.10 -4.11 -11.23
C GLN A 188 3.03 -5.00 -10.58
N GLY A 189 2.15 -4.42 -9.75
CA GLY A 189 1.05 -5.15 -9.12
C GLY A 189 0.11 -5.83 -10.14
N LEU A 190 -0.20 -5.15 -11.25
CA LEU A 190 -0.97 -5.73 -12.35
C LEU A 190 -0.24 -6.90 -13.04
N MET A 191 1.08 -6.82 -13.19
CA MET A 191 1.88 -7.93 -13.74
C MET A 191 1.90 -9.12 -12.79
N ASP A 192 2.11 -8.87 -11.49
CA ASP A 192 2.14 -9.92 -10.47
C ASP A 192 0.78 -10.61 -10.35
N LEU A 193 -0.33 -9.87 -10.42
CA LEU A 193 -1.70 -10.42 -10.46
C LEU A 193 -1.91 -11.33 -11.68
N ARG A 194 -1.43 -10.91 -12.85
CA ARG A 194 -1.51 -11.71 -14.08
C ARG A 194 -0.69 -12.99 -13.93
N GLU A 195 0.54 -12.88 -13.44
CA GLU A 195 1.41 -14.04 -13.26
C GLU A 195 0.83 -15.01 -12.24
N HIS A 196 0.32 -14.52 -11.11
CA HIS A 196 -0.34 -15.35 -10.11
C HIS A 196 -1.56 -16.11 -10.67
N ARG A 197 -2.34 -15.47 -11.56
CA ARG A 197 -3.52 -16.10 -12.18
C ARG A 197 -3.18 -17.13 -13.25
N PHE A 198 -2.17 -16.88 -14.07
CA PHE A 198 -1.94 -17.66 -15.30
C PHE A 198 -0.64 -18.48 -15.27
N GLY A 199 0.29 -18.16 -14.37
CA GLY A 199 1.55 -18.88 -14.19
C GLY A 199 1.36 -20.38 -14.00
N PRO A 200 0.52 -20.83 -13.05
CA PRO A 200 0.29 -22.27 -12.83
C PRO A 200 -0.22 -23.00 -14.08
N THR A 201 -1.11 -22.38 -14.84
CA THR A 201 -1.66 -22.96 -16.08
C THR A 201 -0.59 -23.04 -17.19
N ARG A 202 0.25 -22.01 -17.32
CA ARG A 202 1.35 -21.99 -18.30
C ARG A 202 2.38 -23.07 -17.99
N GLU A 203 2.76 -23.21 -16.72
CA GLU A 203 3.70 -24.25 -16.29
C GLU A 203 3.17 -25.67 -16.55
N GLN A 204 1.87 -25.91 -16.34
CA GLN A 204 1.27 -27.22 -16.62
C GLN A 204 1.34 -27.56 -18.10
N LEU A 205 0.99 -26.62 -18.98
CA LEU A 205 1.07 -26.80 -20.43
C LEU A 205 2.51 -27.01 -20.91
N ASP A 206 3.48 -26.29 -20.33
CA ASP A 206 4.88 -26.44 -20.71
C ASP A 206 5.47 -27.78 -20.24
N LYS A 207 5.05 -28.28 -19.06
CA LYS A 207 5.38 -29.63 -18.58
C LYS A 207 4.79 -30.70 -19.51
N GLU A 208 3.54 -30.55 -19.93
CA GLU A 208 2.88 -31.47 -20.86
C GLU A 208 3.55 -31.50 -22.25
N LYS A 209 3.95 -30.33 -22.77
CA LYS A 209 4.72 -30.21 -24.03
C LYS A 209 6.11 -30.86 -23.92
N LEU A 210 6.78 -30.72 -22.77
CA LEU A 210 8.08 -31.37 -22.54
C LEU A 210 7.96 -32.88 -22.45
N LEU A 211 6.87 -33.40 -21.86
CA LEU A 211 6.59 -34.83 -21.80
C LEU A 211 6.28 -35.39 -23.19
N THR A 212 5.41 -34.75 -23.95
CA THR A 212 5.08 -35.16 -25.33
C THR A 212 6.28 -35.12 -26.27
N ARG A 213 7.16 -34.12 -26.15
CA ARG A 213 8.42 -34.04 -26.92
C ARG A 213 9.42 -35.15 -26.55
N LYS A 214 9.42 -35.63 -25.30
CA LYS A 214 10.26 -36.76 -24.86
C LYS A 214 9.71 -38.13 -25.28
N MET A 215 8.43 -38.21 -25.67
CA MET A 215 7.77 -39.45 -26.08
C MET A 215 7.79 -39.68 -27.60
N VAL A 216 8.38 -38.79 -28.41
CA VAL A 216 8.63 -39.06 -29.83
C VAL A 216 9.90 -39.92 -29.92
N PRO A 217 9.81 -41.23 -30.23
CA PRO A 217 11.00 -42.05 -30.47
C PRO A 217 11.69 -41.48 -31.71
N GLY A 218 13.00 -41.25 -31.63
CA GLY A 218 13.79 -40.93 -32.80
C GLY A 218 13.61 -42.05 -33.83
N ASP A 219 13.24 -41.65 -35.06
CA ASP A 219 13.29 -42.54 -36.22
C ASP A 219 14.71 -43.11 -36.31
N VAL A 220 14.81 -44.40 -36.00
CA VAL A 220 15.99 -45.22 -36.22
C VAL A 220 16.08 -45.44 -37.73
N HIS A 221 17.02 -44.74 -38.37
CA HIS A 221 17.51 -45.06 -39.70
C HIS A 221 18.87 -45.74 -39.59
#